data_AF-A0A661USX6-F1
#
_entry.id   AF-A0A661USX6-F1
#
_cell.length_a   1.000
_cell.length_b   1.000
_cell.length_c   1.000
_cell.angle_alpha   90.00
_cell.angle_beta   90.00
_cell.angle_gamma   90.00
#
_symmetry.space_group_name_H-M   'P 1'
#
loop_
_entity.id
_entity.type
_entity.pdbx_description
1 polymer ?
#
loop_
_entity_poly.entity_id
_entity_poly.type
_entity_poly.pdbx_seq_one_letter_code
_entity_poly.pdbx_strand_id
1 'polypeptide(L)'
;MSMQTEPSTLRVVIADRRPHFRETLRRVLAQRTQAAIAGEADTLHSALHIVRTTGANVVLLDIDLVMGQPAGRLRAIADNLPGLTVIVLLSEDSPEYRRAIADRWGYACVAKDRAESELLQVLPPVRARDKVSGG
;
A
#
# COMPACT_ATOMS: atom_id res chain seq x y z
N MET A 1 10.50 -31.50 -15.60
CA MET A 1 10.46 -30.76 -14.31
C MET A 1 9.47 -29.61 -14.46
N SER A 2 8.26 -29.77 -13.92
CA SER A 2 7.24 -28.72 -13.96
C SER A 2 7.59 -27.68 -12.91
N MET A 3 7.95 -26.48 -13.35
CA MET A 3 8.11 -25.33 -12.45
C MET A 3 6.71 -24.93 -11.97
N GLN A 4 6.34 -25.34 -10.76
CA GLN A 4 5.18 -24.78 -10.08
C GLN A 4 5.53 -23.35 -9.66
N THR A 5 4.95 -22.38 -10.37
CA THR A 5 4.93 -20.99 -9.95
C THR A 5 3.92 -20.88 -8.82
N GLU A 6 4.39 -20.74 -7.58
CA GLU A 6 3.52 -20.44 -6.44
C GLU A 6 2.66 -19.21 -6.77
N PRO A 7 1.35 -19.22 -6.48
CA PRO A 7 0.51 -18.05 -6.68
C PRO A 7 1.12 -16.90 -5.89
N SER A 8 1.51 -15.85 -6.62
CA SER A 8 2.12 -14.68 -6.01
C SER A 8 1.03 -13.90 -5.29
N THR A 9 1.15 -13.75 -3.98
CA THR A 9 0.16 -13.01 -3.19
C THR A 9 0.65 -11.58 -2.98
N LEU A 10 -0.21 -10.59 -3.22
CA LEU A 10 0.06 -9.21 -2.79
C LEU A 10 0.12 -9.19 -1.27
N ARG A 11 1.22 -8.68 -0.71
CA ARG A 11 1.41 -8.54 0.73
C ARG A 11 1.19 -7.08 1.08
N VAL A 12 0.04 -6.81 1.69
CA VAL A 12 -0.50 -5.46 1.89
C VAL A 12 -0.33 -5.06 3.35
N VAL A 13 0.27 -3.89 3.59
CA VAL A 13 0.24 -3.22 4.91
C VAL A 13 -0.85 -2.17 4.90
N ILE A 14 -1.68 -2.15 5.94
CA ILE A 14 -2.68 -1.10 6.16
C ILE A 14 -2.15 -0.11 7.20
N ALA A 15 -2.00 1.15 6.82
CA ALA A 15 -1.54 2.21 7.71
C ALA A 15 -2.62 3.29 7.84
N ASP A 16 -3.36 3.27 8.95
CA ASP A 16 -4.41 4.26 9.27
C ASP A 16 -4.56 4.37 10.79
N ARG A 17 -4.72 5.61 11.30
CA ARG A 17 -4.93 5.83 12.74
C ARG A 17 -6.26 5.30 13.24
N ARG A 18 -7.25 5.14 12.36
CA ARG A 18 -8.64 4.80 12.69
C ARG A 18 -8.88 3.30 12.60
N PRO A 19 -9.09 2.59 13.72
CA PRO A 19 -9.32 1.14 13.70
C PRO A 19 -10.51 0.71 12.84
N HIS A 20 -11.59 1.50 12.83
CA HIS A 20 -12.78 1.20 12.01
C HIS A 20 -12.48 1.22 10.51
N PHE A 21 -11.59 2.10 10.05
CA PHE A 21 -11.26 2.16 8.64
C PHE A 21 -10.34 0.99 8.25
N ARG A 22 -9.45 0.56 9.15
CA ARG A 22 -8.66 -0.66 8.94
C ARG A 22 -9.56 -1.89 8.79
N GLU A 23 -10.60 -2.04 9.63
CA GLU A 23 -11.62 -3.08 9.46
C GLU A 23 -12.27 -3.04 8.07
N THR A 24 -12.68 -1.86 7.59
CA THR A 24 -13.22 -1.73 6.22
C THR A 24 -12.22 -2.22 5.17
N LEU A 25 -10.97 -1.77 5.23
CA LEU A 25 -9.94 -2.19 4.28
C LEU A 25 -9.67 -3.70 4.34
N ARG A 26 -9.71 -4.31 5.53
CA ARG A 26 -9.60 -5.77 5.66
C ARG A 26 -10.72 -6.50 4.93
N ARG A 27 -11.98 -6.07 5.13
CA ARG A 27 -13.14 -6.69 4.47
C ARG A 27 -13.06 -6.55 2.96
N VAL A 28 -12.61 -5.40 2.45
CA VAL A 28 -12.40 -5.19 1.02
C VAL A 28 -11.29 -6.09 0.49
N LEU A 29 -10.14 -6.14 1.15
CA LEU A 29 -9.00 -6.98 0.73
C LEU A 29 -9.33 -8.48 0.78
N ALA A 30 -10.19 -8.93 1.70
CA ALA A 30 -10.64 -10.31 1.79
C ALA A 30 -11.42 -10.79 0.55
N GLN A 31 -11.96 -9.86 -0.25
CA GLN A 31 -12.64 -10.19 -1.51
C GLN A 31 -11.65 -10.58 -2.62
N ARG A 32 -10.35 -10.29 -2.46
CA ARG A 32 -9.31 -10.60 -3.44
C ARG A 32 -8.45 -11.77 -2.93
N THR A 33 -8.66 -12.95 -3.50
CA THR A 33 -7.94 -14.20 -3.14
C THR A 33 -6.42 -14.10 -3.22
N GLN A 34 -5.89 -13.22 -4.07
CA GLN A 34 -4.45 -12.99 -4.24
C GLN A 34 -3.93 -11.78 -3.47
N ALA A 35 -4.62 -11.37 -2.39
CA ALA A 35 -4.16 -10.36 -1.45
C ALA A 35 -4.14 -10.93 -0.03
N ALA A 36 -3.05 -10.68 0.69
CA ALA A 36 -2.90 -11.03 2.10
C ALA A 36 -2.41 -9.81 2.88
N ILE A 37 -2.92 -9.67 4.09
CA ILE A 37 -2.57 -8.57 4.97
C ILE A 37 -1.31 -8.97 5.73
N ALA A 38 -0.23 -8.23 5.47
CA ALA A 38 1.08 -8.45 6.10
C ALA A 38 1.19 -7.75 7.46
N GLY A 39 0.34 -6.76 7.73
CA GLY A 39 0.22 -6.13 9.03
C GLY A 39 -0.59 -4.84 8.99
N GLU A 40 -0.87 -4.32 10.18
CA GLU A 40 -1.57 -3.05 10.39
C GLU A 40 -0.70 -2.10 11.21
N ALA A 41 -0.80 -0.81 10.92
CA ALA A 41 -0.11 0.25 11.64
C ALA A 41 -0.99 1.49 11.80
N ASP A 42 -0.75 2.22 12.88
CA ASP A 42 -1.35 3.53 13.19
C ASP A 42 -0.35 4.68 13.00
N THR A 43 0.86 4.39 12.53
CA THR A 43 1.92 5.38 12.29
C THR A 43 2.69 5.02 11.04
N LEU A 44 3.22 6.04 10.35
CA LEU A 44 4.10 5.84 9.20
C LEU A 44 5.35 5.02 9.57
N HIS A 45 5.91 5.23 10.77
CA HIS A 45 7.10 4.51 11.21
C HIS A 45 6.83 3.01 11.36
N SER A 46 5.75 2.62 12.05
CA SER A 46 5.36 1.22 12.22
C SER A 46 5.02 0.58 10.87
N ALA A 47 4.30 1.29 10.00
CA ALA A 47 3.97 0.82 8.65
C ALA A 47 5.24 0.45 7.86
N LEU A 48 6.23 1.35 7.84
CA LEU A 48 7.49 1.11 7.14
C LEU A 48 8.35 0.02 7.80
N HIS A 49 8.28 -0.13 9.13
CA HIS A 49 8.91 -1.24 9.82
C HIS A 49 8.31 -2.57 9.36
N ILE A 50 6.98 -2.71 9.37
CA ILE A 50 6.27 -3.91 8.90
C ILE A 50 6.59 -4.19 7.44
N VAL A 51 6.62 -3.18 6.57
CA VAL A 51 6.97 -3.37 5.16
C VAL A 51 8.34 -4.05 5.02
N ARG A 52 9.35 -3.57 5.75
CA ARG A 52 10.72 -4.12 5.70
C ARG A 52 10.81 -5.53 6.28
N THR A 53 10.10 -5.83 7.36
CA THR A 53 10.22 -7.12 8.06
C THR A 53 9.36 -8.22 7.45
N THR A 54 8.27 -7.86 6.77
CA THR A 54 7.32 -8.83 6.20
C THR A 54 7.48 -9.03 4.69
N GLY A 55 8.35 -8.26 4.04
CA GLY A 55 8.49 -8.26 2.58
C GLY A 55 7.20 -7.85 1.88
N ALA A 56 6.43 -6.94 2.48
CA ALA A 56 5.24 -6.36 1.88
C ALA A 56 5.61 -5.56 0.63
N ASN A 57 4.75 -5.61 -0.37
CA ASN A 57 4.95 -4.92 -1.65
C ASN A 57 3.84 -3.90 -1.95
N VAL A 58 2.84 -3.78 -1.09
CA VAL A 58 1.84 -2.72 -1.13
C VAL A 58 1.69 -2.13 0.27
N VAL A 59 1.63 -0.80 0.37
CA VAL A 59 1.18 -0.10 1.57
C VAL A 59 0.00 0.80 1.23
N LEU A 60 -1.10 0.64 1.97
CA LEU A 60 -2.24 1.55 1.97
C LEU A 60 -1.99 2.57 3.07
N LEU A 61 -1.81 3.83 2.72
CA LEU A 61 -1.29 4.85 3.61
C LEU A 61 -2.27 6.00 3.77
N ASP A 62 -2.83 6.15 4.96
CA ASP A 62 -3.65 7.29 5.33
C ASP A 62 -2.91 8.62 5.12
N ILE A 63 -3.55 9.54 4.40
CA ILE A 63 -3.02 10.88 4.13
C ILE A 63 -2.67 11.62 5.44
N ASP A 64 -3.43 11.40 6.51
CA ASP A 64 -3.22 12.05 7.80
C ASP A 64 -1.92 11.55 8.49
N LEU A 65 -1.43 10.36 8.13
CA LEU A 65 -0.13 9.85 8.59
C LEU A 65 1.05 10.54 7.91
N VAL A 66 0.82 11.19 6.76
CA VAL A 66 1.89 11.79 5.95
C VAL A 66 1.82 13.30 5.84
N MET A 67 0.67 13.92 6.09
CA MET A 67 0.45 15.37 5.92
C MET A 67 1.32 16.28 6.82
N GLY A 68 2.03 15.72 7.81
CA GLY A 68 3.05 16.43 8.60
C GLY A 68 4.49 16.00 8.32
N GLN A 69 4.72 15.12 7.33
CA GLN A 69 6.04 14.58 7.05
C GLN A 69 6.78 15.42 6.00
N PRO A 70 8.11 15.59 6.12
CA PRO A 70 8.91 16.26 5.10
C PRO A 70 8.73 15.57 3.74
N ALA A 71 8.63 16.33 2.65
CA ALA A 71 8.49 15.77 1.31
C ALA A 71 9.58 14.73 0.97
N GLY A 72 10.82 15.02 1.39
CA GLY A 72 11.95 14.12 1.21
C GLY A 72 11.81 12.78 1.93
N ARG A 73 11.06 12.70 3.04
CA ARG A 73 10.83 11.43 3.75
C ARG A 73 9.96 10.49 2.93
N LEU A 74 8.93 11.00 2.27
CA LEU A 74 8.11 10.17 1.40
C LEU A 74 8.86 9.81 0.13
N ARG A 75 9.61 10.72 -0.47
CA ARG A 75 10.48 10.40 -1.62
C ARG A 75 11.48 9.30 -1.28
N ALA A 76 12.08 9.37 -0.09
CA ALA A 76 12.99 8.34 0.41
C ALA A 76 12.33 6.96 0.55
N ILE A 77 11.00 6.85 0.69
CA ILE A 77 10.33 5.54 0.67
C ILE A 77 10.50 4.91 -0.72
N ALA A 78 10.26 5.66 -1.79
CA ALA A 78 10.44 5.18 -3.16
C ALA A 78 11.91 4.84 -3.44
N ASP A 79 12.85 5.69 -3.01
CA ASP A 79 14.28 5.48 -3.23
C ASP A 79 14.82 4.24 -2.49
N ASN A 80 14.33 3.96 -1.27
CA ASN A 80 14.81 2.84 -0.45
C ASN A 80 14.00 1.55 -0.66
N LEU A 81 12.81 1.62 -1.25
CA LEU A 81 11.92 0.48 -1.47
C LEU A 81 11.36 0.52 -2.91
N PRO A 82 12.19 0.33 -3.94
CA PRO A 82 11.80 0.48 -5.34
C PRO A 82 10.71 -0.51 -5.81
N GLY A 83 10.49 -1.60 -5.07
CA GLY A 83 9.41 -2.56 -5.32
C GLY A 83 8.11 -2.31 -4.54
N LEU A 84 8.06 -1.28 -3.70
CA LEU A 84 6.89 -0.96 -2.89
C LEU A 84 5.91 -0.09 -3.68
N THR A 85 4.68 -0.57 -3.82
CA THR A 85 3.57 0.25 -4.28
C THR A 85 2.97 1.00 -3.09
N VAL A 86 2.94 2.33 -3.16
CA VAL A 86 2.30 3.19 -2.16
C VAL A 86 0.96 3.68 -2.73
N ILE A 87 -0.12 3.39 -2.01
CA ILE A 87 -1.47 3.89 -2.33
C ILE A 87 -1.91 4.79 -1.18
N VAL A 88 -2.14 6.07 -1.46
CA VAL A 88 -2.55 7.05 -0.46
C VAL A 88 -4.07 7.05 -0.31
N LEU A 89 -4.56 6.99 0.92
CA LEU A 89 -5.98 7.00 1.26
C LEU A 89 -6.40 8.41 1.67
N LEU A 90 -7.25 9.04 0.86
CA LEU A 90 -7.61 10.45 0.99
C LEU A 90 -8.90 10.64 1.80
N SER A 91 -8.84 11.45 2.86
CA SER A 91 -10.02 11.88 3.61
C SER A 91 -10.84 12.93 2.84
N GLU A 92 -10.17 13.78 2.04
CA GLU A 92 -10.76 14.75 1.13
C GLU A 92 -10.23 14.50 -0.28
N ASP A 93 -11.10 14.56 -1.28
CA ASP A 93 -10.74 14.15 -2.63
C ASP A 93 -11.18 15.14 -3.69
N SER A 94 -10.35 16.15 -3.93
CA SER A 94 -10.47 17.08 -5.05
C SER A 94 -9.42 16.79 -6.13
N PRO A 95 -9.71 17.12 -7.41
CA PRO A 95 -8.75 16.99 -8.50
C PRO A 95 -7.42 17.72 -8.23
N GLU A 96 -7.49 18.91 -7.63
CA GLU A 96 -6.32 19.71 -7.25
C GLU A 96 -5.47 18.99 -6.20
N TYR A 97 -6.14 18.36 -5.22
CA TYR A 97 -5.46 17.63 -4.16
C TYR A 97 -4.78 16.36 -4.67
N ARG A 98 -5.46 15.58 -5.53
CA ARG A 98 -4.84 14.43 -6.22
C ARG A 98 -3.63 14.85 -7.03
N ARG A 99 -3.73 15.96 -7.76
CA ARG A 99 -2.62 16.49 -8.57
C ARG A 99 -1.44 16.91 -7.70
N ALA A 100 -1.68 17.57 -6.58
CA ALA A 100 -0.62 17.93 -5.64
C ALA A 100 0.11 16.71 -5.08
N ILE A 101 -0.61 15.62 -4.77
CA ILE A 101 0.01 14.36 -4.31
C ILE A 101 0.81 13.69 -5.42
N ALA A 102 0.26 13.61 -6.63
CA ALA A 102 0.93 13.04 -7.78
C ALA A 102 2.21 13.81 -8.13
N ASP A 103 2.15 15.14 -8.20
CA ASP A 103 3.29 16.00 -8.53
C ASP A 103 4.39 15.92 -7.45
N ARG A 104 3.98 15.77 -6.18
CA ARG A 104 4.92 15.73 -5.05
C ARG A 104 5.56 14.36 -4.83
N TRP A 105 4.79 13.29 -4.99
CA TRP A 105 5.20 11.93 -4.57
C TRP A 105 5.05 10.85 -5.64
N GLY A 106 4.30 11.09 -6.72
CA GLY A 106 4.07 10.09 -7.77
C GLY A 106 3.25 8.88 -7.33
N TYR A 107 2.48 9.00 -6.24
CA TYR A 107 1.71 7.89 -5.68
C TYR A 107 0.29 7.81 -6.24
N ALA A 108 -0.23 6.59 -6.31
CA ALA A 108 -1.64 6.36 -6.56
C ALA A 108 -2.48 6.81 -5.35
N CYS A 109 -3.73 7.19 -5.59
CA CYS A 109 -4.63 7.66 -4.54
C CYS A 109 -6.01 6.99 -4.65
N VAL A 110 -6.64 6.77 -3.51
CA VAL A 110 -8.03 6.31 -3.37
C VAL A 110 -8.72 7.16 -2.32
N ALA A 111 -9.92 7.65 -2.62
CA ALA A 111 -10.74 8.32 -1.62
C ALA A 111 -11.31 7.31 -0.63
N LYS A 112 -11.33 7.65 0.66
CA LYS A 112 -11.76 6.72 1.71
C LYS A 112 -13.23 6.32 1.60
N ASP A 113 -14.09 7.24 1.19
CA ASP A 113 -15.51 7.01 0.92
C ASP A 113 -15.77 6.07 -0.26
N ARG A 114 -14.79 5.92 -1.15
CA ARG A 114 -14.83 5.04 -2.34
C ARG A 114 -13.89 3.84 -2.23
N ALA A 115 -13.27 3.61 -1.07
CA ALA A 115 -12.32 2.51 -0.91
C ALA A 115 -12.97 1.14 -1.17
N GLU A 116 -14.24 0.94 -0.82
CA GLU A 116 -14.91 -0.34 -1.06
C GLU A 116 -15.11 -0.67 -2.54
N SER A 117 -15.33 0.33 -3.39
CA SER A 117 -15.56 0.15 -4.83
C SER A 117 -14.27 0.27 -5.66
N GLU A 118 -13.33 1.11 -5.26
CA GLU A 118 -12.15 1.46 -6.05
C GLU A 118 -10.86 0.75 -5.63
N LEU A 119 -10.71 0.36 -4.35
CA LEU A 119 -9.42 -0.13 -3.84
C LEU A 119 -8.90 -1.34 -4.62
N LEU A 120 -9.76 -2.32 -4.91
CA LEU A 120 -9.34 -3.53 -5.62
C LEU A 120 -8.88 -3.25 -7.06
N GLN A 121 -9.39 -2.18 -7.66
CA GLN A 121 -9.08 -1.76 -9.03
C GLN A 121 -7.73 -1.06 -9.12
N VAL A 122 -7.33 -0.33 -8.07
CA VAL A 122 -6.03 0.36 -8.03
C VAL A 122 -4.88 -0.53 -7.55
N LEU A 123 -5.19 -1.66 -6.91
CA LEU A 123 -4.17 -2.61 -6.46
C LEU A 123 -3.43 -3.18 -7.68
N PRO A 124 -2.09 -3.23 -7.64
CA PRO A 124 -1.31 -3.69 -8.78
C PRO A 124 -1.65 -5.14 -9.15
N PRO A 125 -1.36 -5.58 -10.38
CA PRO A 125 -1.42 -6.98 -10.70
C PRO A 125 -0.44 -7.75 -9.83
N VAL A 126 -0.80 -8.98 -9.53
CA VAL A 126 0.10 -9.95 -8.92
C VAL A 126 1.26 -10.19 -9.88
N ARG A 127 2.49 -9.95 -9.41
CA ARG A 127 3.71 -10.29 -10.16
C ARG A 127 4.31 -11.55 -9.56
N ALA A 128 4.68 -12.50 -10.42
CA ALA A 128 5.46 -13.65 -10.01
C ALA A 128 6.70 -13.16 -9.25
N ARG A 129 6.95 -13.74 -8.07
CA ARG A 129 8.25 -13.54 -7.42
C ARG A 129 9.27 -14.29 -8.27
N ASP A 130 10.27 -13.59 -8.77
CA ASP A 130 11.46 -14.25 -9.27
C ASP A 130 12.02 -15.09 -8.12
N LYS A 131 12.18 -16.40 -8.35
CA LYS A 131 12.87 -17.25 -7.39
C LYS A 131 14.28 -16.69 -7.26
N VAL A 132 14.60 -16.12 -6.11
CA VAL A 132 16.00 -15.90 -5.74
C VAL A 132 16.59 -17.30 -5.61
N SER A 133 17.30 -17.74 -6.65
CA SER A 133 18.18 -18.89 -6.58
C SER A 133 19.27 -18.55 -5.57
N GLY A 134 19.04 -18.89 -4.30
CA GLY A 134 20.08 -18.92 -3.29
C GLY A 134 21.04 -20.06 -3.65
N GLY A 135 22.28 -19.70 -3.97
CA GLY A 135 23.40 -20.63 -4.10
C GLY A 135 23.97 -21.05 -2.75
#